data_AF-A0A7L5BT10-F1
#
_entry.id   AF-A0A7L5BT10-F1
#
_cell.length_a   1.000
_cell.length_b   1.000
_cell.length_c   1.000
_cell.angle_alpha   90.00
_cell.angle_beta   90.00
_cell.angle_gamma   90.00
#
_symmetry.space_group_name_H-M   'P 1'
#
loop_
_entity.id
_entity.type
_entity.pdbx_description
1 polymer ?
#
loop_
_entity_poly.entity_id
_entity_poly.type
_entity_poly.pdbx_seq_one_letter_code
_entity_poly.pdbx_strand_id
1 'polypeptide(L)'
;MEMIFSGVAALSHDWRAWVVAALVALKAMHSVYYYLNCPIVRGDIAPGEDEVAVARTYRLAPPRGFLAIMLGGMALAIGGLYNLDNETYGPLALGALLIGIFMFTTEPNRLSVRNATMEVVATTGQSGEANSMARARLLSAHRTRALIEVGIAAVLLSLMFYL
;
A
#
# COMPACT_ATOMS: atom_id res chain seq x y z
N MET A 1 6.09 28.36 4.54
CA MET A 1 7.06 27.37 4.04
C MET A 1 8.12 27.06 5.09
N GLU A 2 8.68 28.06 5.78
CA GLU A 2 9.66 27.86 6.87
C GLU A 2 9.18 26.96 8.02
N MET A 3 7.89 27.01 8.41
CA MET A 3 7.32 26.10 9.42
C MET A 3 7.31 24.62 9.00
N ILE A 4 7.12 24.33 7.71
CA ILE A 4 7.13 22.94 7.22
C ILE A 4 8.57 22.42 7.19
N PHE A 5 9.52 23.23 6.72
CA PHE A 5 10.94 22.85 6.71
C PHE A 5 11.52 22.67 8.11
N SER A 6 11.18 23.54 9.06
CA SER A 6 11.58 23.38 10.47
C SER A 6 10.93 22.16 11.13
N GLY A 7 9.66 21.88 10.84
CA GLY A 7 8.99 20.66 11.30
C GLY A 7 9.62 19.37 10.75
N VAL A 8 10.07 19.38 9.48
CA VAL A 8 10.74 18.22 8.88
C VAL A 8 12.18 18.06 9.39
N ALA A 9 12.93 19.14 9.56
CA ALA A 9 14.27 19.11 10.15
C ALA A 9 14.25 18.64 11.62
N ALA A 10 13.24 19.06 12.40
CA ALA A 10 13.02 18.51 13.74
C ALA A 10 12.70 17.01 13.71
N LEU A 11 12.05 16.55 12.64
CA LEU A 11 11.71 15.14 12.44
C LEU A 11 12.94 14.27 12.13
N SER A 12 13.92 14.77 11.37
CA SER A 12 15.13 13.99 11.03
C SER A 12 15.99 13.68 12.26
N HIS A 13 15.86 14.50 13.31
CA HIS A 13 16.55 14.33 14.58
C HIS A 13 15.76 13.50 15.62
N ASP A 14 14.47 13.21 15.37
CA ASP A 14 13.67 12.35 16.25
C ASP A 14 13.86 10.87 15.88
N TRP A 15 14.32 10.07 16.84
CA TRP A 15 14.49 8.61 16.67
C TRP A 15 13.18 7.92 16.29
N ARG A 16 12.02 8.45 16.69
CA ARG A 16 10.70 7.87 16.38
C ARG A 16 10.41 7.97 14.88
N ALA A 17 10.82 9.06 14.24
CA ALA A 17 10.64 9.25 12.81
C ALA A 17 11.47 8.23 12.02
N TRP A 18 12.70 7.95 12.48
CA TRP A 18 13.55 6.90 11.92
C TRP A 18 12.92 5.52 12.04
N VAL A 19 12.27 5.21 13.17
CA VAL A 19 11.52 3.96 13.33
C VAL A 19 10.36 3.87 12.34
N VAL A 20 9.59 4.95 12.16
CA VAL A 20 8.49 4.98 11.17
C VAL A 20 9.04 4.80 9.75
N ALA A 21 10.10 5.50 9.39
CA ALA A 21 10.75 5.36 8.07
C ALA A 21 11.27 3.93 7.85
N ALA A 22 11.91 3.32 8.85
CA ALA A 22 12.37 1.94 8.79
C ALA A 22 11.21 0.95 8.59
N LEU A 23 10.08 1.13 9.29
CA LEU A 23 8.90 0.29 9.14
C LEU A 23 8.26 0.44 7.74
N VAL A 24 8.20 1.66 7.21
CA VAL A 24 7.69 1.90 5.85
C VAL A 24 8.62 1.27 4.81
N ALA A 25 9.94 1.45 4.94
CA ALA A 25 10.92 0.84 4.06
C ALA A 25 10.88 -0.69 4.11
N LEU A 26 10.78 -1.28 5.32
CA LEU A 26 10.63 -2.73 5.50
C LEU A 26 9.34 -3.23 4.83
N LYS A 27 8.23 -2.51 4.98
CA LYS A 27 6.96 -2.86 4.34
C LYS A 27 7.04 -2.77 2.82
N ALA A 28 7.69 -1.74 2.27
CA ALA A 28 7.93 -1.63 0.83
C ALA A 28 8.80 -2.79 0.32
N MET A 29 9.88 -3.12 1.05
CA MET A 29 10.75 -4.25 0.72
C MET A 29 10.01 -5.59 0.76
N HIS A 30 9.18 -5.80 1.78
CA HIS A 30 8.32 -6.98 1.90
C HIS A 30 7.33 -7.09 0.73
N SER A 31 6.78 -5.98 0.27
CA SER A 31 5.87 -5.94 -0.89
C SER A 31 6.58 -6.28 -2.20
N VAL A 32 7.79 -5.76 -2.40
CA VAL A 32 8.65 -6.12 -3.53
C VAL A 32 9.01 -7.60 -3.47
N TYR A 33 9.37 -8.12 -2.29
CA TYR A 33 9.65 -9.54 -2.10
C TYR A 33 8.45 -10.42 -2.47
N TYR A 34 7.24 -10.05 -2.03
CA TYR A 34 6.01 -10.77 -2.39
C TYR A 34 5.71 -10.69 -3.88
N TYR A 35 5.95 -9.54 -4.52
CA TYR A 35 5.82 -9.41 -5.97
C TYR A 35 6.77 -10.34 -6.71
N LEU A 36 8.05 -10.34 -6.33
CA LEU A 36 9.08 -11.17 -6.97
C LEU A 36 8.82 -12.66 -6.78
N ASN A 37 8.27 -13.06 -5.63
CA ASN A 37 8.01 -14.46 -5.28
C ASN A 37 6.56 -14.90 -5.46
N CYS A 38 5.71 -14.11 -6.12
CA CYS A 38 4.29 -14.45 -6.28
C CYS A 38 4.14 -15.69 -7.18
N PRO A 39 3.73 -16.85 -6.62
CA PRO A 39 3.70 -18.11 -7.38
C PRO A 39 2.57 -18.11 -8.43
N ILE A 40 1.50 -17.34 -8.19
CA ILE A 40 0.38 -17.17 -9.12
C ILE A 40 0.83 -16.45 -10.41
N VAL A 41 1.76 -15.49 -10.29
CA VAL A 41 2.33 -14.78 -11.44
C VAL A 41 3.28 -15.69 -12.23
N ARG A 42 4.06 -16.53 -11.54
CA ARG A 42 4.95 -17.52 -12.17
C ARG A 42 4.19 -18.67 -12.84
N GLY A 43 2.93 -18.88 -12.46
CA GLY A 43 2.10 -19.95 -12.98
C GLY A 43 2.39 -21.32 -12.35
N ASP A 44 3.08 -21.32 -11.20
CA ASP A 44 3.51 -22.54 -10.51
C ASP A 44 2.39 -23.19 -9.70
N ILE A 45 1.26 -22.51 -9.52
CA ILE A 45 0.09 -23.03 -8.80
C ILE A 45 -1.04 -23.30 -9.77
N ALA A 46 -1.51 -24.55 -9.77
CA ALA A 46 -2.80 -24.92 -10.34
C ALA A 46 -3.85 -24.82 -9.21
N PRO A 47 -4.72 -23.78 -9.21
CA PRO A 47 -5.78 -23.67 -8.21
C PRO A 47 -6.72 -24.88 -8.30
N GLY A 48 -7.23 -25.32 -7.15
CA GLY A 48 -8.18 -26.44 -7.08
C GLY A 48 -9.53 -26.09 -7.72
N GLU A 49 -10.30 -27.09 -8.15
CA GLU A 49 -11.61 -26.86 -8.78
C GLU A 49 -12.57 -26.06 -7.88
N ASP A 50 -12.53 -26.31 -6.57
CA ASP A 50 -13.30 -25.58 -5.57
C ASP A 50 -12.92 -24.09 -5.51
N GLU A 51 -11.63 -23.77 -5.61
CA GLU A 51 -11.13 -22.39 -5.60
C GLU A 51 -11.58 -21.63 -6.86
N VAL A 52 -11.59 -22.31 -8.01
CA VAL A 52 -12.07 -21.77 -9.29
C VAL A 52 -13.58 -21.50 -9.22
N ALA A 53 -14.37 -22.39 -8.61
CA ALA A 53 -15.81 -22.20 -8.42
C ALA A 53 -16.12 -21.00 -7.51
N VAL A 54 -15.37 -20.84 -6.42
CA VAL A 54 -15.45 -19.67 -5.53
C VAL A 54 -15.05 -18.39 -6.27
N ALA A 55 -13.99 -18.44 -7.07
CA ALA A 55 -13.52 -17.26 -7.80
C ALA A 55 -14.49 -16.79 -8.89
N ARG A 56 -15.18 -17.70 -9.58
CA ARG A 56 -16.21 -17.36 -10.58
C ARG A 56 -17.46 -16.73 -9.99
N THR A 57 -17.80 -17.10 -8.75
CA THR A 57 -18.95 -16.55 -8.03
C THR A 57 -18.60 -15.32 -7.19
N TYR A 58 -17.32 -14.97 -7.11
CA TYR A 58 -16.84 -13.84 -6.35
C TYR A 58 -17.39 -12.52 -6.92
N ARG A 59 -18.24 -11.85 -6.13
CA ARG A 59 -18.60 -10.44 -6.34
C ARG A 59 -17.63 -9.56 -5.58
N LEU A 60 -17.30 -8.39 -6.14
CA LEU A 60 -16.50 -7.38 -5.44
C LEU A 60 -17.16 -7.03 -4.10
N ALA A 61 -16.64 -7.63 -3.02
CA ALA A 61 -17.06 -7.41 -1.66
C ALA A 61 -15.84 -6.94 -0.88
N PRO A 62 -15.61 -5.62 -0.76
CA PRO A 62 -14.52 -5.12 0.07
C PRO A 62 -14.69 -5.66 1.51
N PRO A 63 -13.59 -6.02 2.19
CA PRO A 63 -13.67 -6.50 3.56
C PRO A 63 -14.31 -5.42 4.44
N ARG A 64 -15.11 -5.81 5.43
CA ARG A 64 -15.81 -4.87 6.33
C ARG A 64 -14.86 -3.88 7.01
N GLY A 65 -13.61 -4.28 7.24
CA GLY A 65 -12.55 -3.43 7.78
C GLY A 65 -11.98 -2.39 6.81
N PHE A 66 -12.20 -2.51 5.50
CA PHE A 66 -11.65 -1.57 4.51
C PHE A 66 -12.17 -0.16 4.75
N LEU A 67 -13.49 0.00 4.92
CA LEU A 67 -14.09 1.31 5.14
C LEU A 67 -13.62 1.93 6.47
N ALA A 68 -13.49 1.11 7.52
CA ALA A 68 -12.95 1.56 8.80
C ALA A 68 -11.49 2.03 8.69
N ILE A 69 -10.64 1.29 7.96
CA ILE A 69 -9.24 1.68 7.74
C ILE A 69 -9.15 2.94 6.90
N MET A 70 -9.95 3.06 5.83
CA MET A 70 -9.98 4.26 4.98
C MET A 70 -10.41 5.50 5.76
N LEU A 71 -11.49 5.40 6.54
CA LEU A 71 -11.95 6.49 7.40
C LEU A 71 -10.91 6.83 8.48
N GLY A 72 -10.27 5.82 9.07
CA GLY A 72 -9.18 6.01 10.03
C GLY A 72 -7.99 6.74 9.41
N GLY A 73 -7.59 6.36 8.19
CA GLY A 73 -6.52 7.03 7.44
C GLY A 73 -6.87 8.48 7.10
N MET A 74 -8.10 8.74 6.67
CA MET A 74 -8.59 10.11 6.43
C MET A 74 -8.60 10.95 7.71
N ALA A 75 -9.09 10.39 8.82
CA ALA A 75 -9.13 11.08 10.11
C ALA A 75 -7.72 11.41 10.61
N LEU A 76 -6.76 10.49 10.45
CA LEU A 76 -5.35 10.73 10.77
C LEU A 76 -4.72 11.79 9.87
N ALA A 77 -5.01 11.76 8.57
CA ALA A 77 -4.50 12.75 7.63
C ALA A 77 -5.03 14.17 7.95
N ILE A 78 -6.34 14.29 8.13
CA ILE A 78 -6.99 15.58 8.45
C ILE A 78 -6.57 16.07 9.83
N GLY A 79 -6.55 15.18 10.84
CA GLY A 79 -6.15 15.51 12.20
C GLY A 79 -4.67 15.92 12.29
N GLY A 80 -3.80 15.24 11.55
CA GLY A 80 -2.40 15.62 11.41
C GLY A 80 -2.22 16.97 10.73
N LEU A 81 -2.98 17.23 9.65
CA LEU A 81 -2.94 18.53 8.97
C LEU A 81 -3.41 19.68 9.88
N TYR A 82 -4.49 19.47 10.64
CA TYR A 82 -5.05 20.51 11.51
C TYR A 82 -4.13 20.85 12.70
N ASN A 83 -3.36 19.88 13.19
CA ASN A 83 -2.44 20.08 14.30
C ASN A 83 -1.01 20.43 13.87
N LEU A 84 -0.77 20.61 12.57
CA LEU A 84 0.57 20.90 12.04
C LEU A 84 1.11 22.25 12.50
N ASP A 85 0.22 23.21 12.74
CA ASP A 85 0.52 24.57 13.20
C ASP A 85 0.77 24.65 14.72
N ASN A 86 0.58 23.54 15.44
CA ASN A 86 0.68 23.51 16.89
C ASN A 86 2.10 23.13 17.32
N GLU A 87 2.88 24.09 17.82
CA GLU A 87 4.30 23.92 18.21
C GLU A 87 4.54 22.75 19.17
N THR A 88 3.55 22.41 20.00
CA THR A 88 3.66 21.31 20.98
C THR A 88 3.53 19.92 20.32
N TYR A 89 2.80 19.82 19.21
CA TYR A 89 2.44 18.54 18.59
C TYR A 89 2.95 18.37 17.15
N GLY A 90 3.72 19.33 16.62
CA GLY A 90 4.19 19.34 15.23
C GLY A 90 4.74 17.99 14.71
N PRO A 91 5.69 17.33 15.40
CA PRO A 91 6.21 16.04 14.98
C PRO A 91 5.17 14.91 14.92
N LEU A 92 4.27 14.88 15.92
CA LEU A 92 3.22 13.86 16.02
C LEU A 92 2.11 14.10 14.97
N ALA A 93 1.78 15.36 14.72
CA ALA A 93 0.83 15.79 13.71
C ALA A 93 1.33 15.44 12.29
N LEU A 94 2.61 15.67 12.00
CA LEU A 94 3.24 15.26 10.75
C LEU A 94 3.27 13.72 10.62
N GLY A 95 3.58 12.99 11.69
CA GLY A 95 3.51 11.53 11.70
C GLY A 95 2.11 10.99 11.41
N ALA A 96 1.08 11.55 12.04
CA ALA A 96 -0.33 11.21 11.78
C ALA A 96 -0.73 11.49 10.33
N LEU A 97 -0.30 12.63 9.79
CA LEU A 97 -0.52 13.00 8.38
C LEU A 97 0.05 11.93 7.44
N LEU A 98 1.32 11.57 7.63
CA LEU A 98 2.02 10.62 6.78
C LEU A 98 1.43 9.21 6.88
N ILE A 99 1.09 8.75 8.09
CA ILE A 99 0.43 7.46 8.30
C ILE A 99 -0.96 7.45 7.63
N GLY A 100 -1.71 8.53 7.76
CA GLY A 100 -3.04 8.66 7.13
C GLY A 100 -2.97 8.57 5.61
N ILE A 101 -2.05 9.30 4.99
CA ILE A 101 -1.79 9.25 3.53
C ILE A 101 -1.35 7.84 3.12
N PHE A 102 -0.47 7.21 3.90
CA PHE A 102 -0.01 5.86 3.63
C PHE A 102 -1.14 4.83 3.66
N MET A 103 -2.03 4.90 4.65
CA MET A 103 -3.21 4.01 4.73
C MET A 103 -4.14 4.22 3.53
N PHE A 104 -4.41 5.48 3.19
CA PHE A 104 -5.28 5.86 2.08
C PHE A 104 -4.75 5.39 0.71
N THR A 105 -3.44 5.39 0.52
CA THR A 105 -2.80 4.99 -0.74
C THR A 105 -2.58 3.48 -0.86
N THR A 106 -2.31 2.78 0.25
CA THR A 106 -1.94 1.36 0.19
C THR A 106 -3.13 0.40 0.22
N GLU A 107 -4.24 0.73 0.89
CA GLU A 107 -5.39 -0.15 1.00
C GLU A 107 -6.17 -0.36 -0.32
N PRO A 108 -6.45 0.68 -1.13
CA PRO A 108 -7.08 0.47 -2.44
C PRO A 108 -6.23 -0.43 -3.36
N ASN A 109 -4.90 -0.29 -3.28
CA ASN A 109 -3.97 -1.11 -4.05
C ASN A 109 -3.94 -2.58 -3.58
N ARG A 110 -4.12 -2.83 -2.27
CA ARG A 110 -4.30 -4.19 -1.75
C ARG A 110 -5.56 -4.85 -2.30
N LEU A 111 -6.66 -4.11 -2.38
CA LEU A 111 -7.89 -4.60 -2.99
C LEU A 111 -7.72 -4.88 -4.48
N SER A 112 -7.03 -3.99 -5.21
CA SER A 112 -6.75 -4.16 -6.63
C SER A 112 -5.97 -5.46 -6.90
N VAL A 113 -4.90 -5.72 -6.14
CA VAL A 113 -4.14 -6.98 -6.25
C VAL A 113 -5.02 -8.19 -5.96
N ARG A 114 -5.78 -8.16 -4.86
CA ARG A 114 -6.68 -9.27 -4.50
C ARG A 114 -7.71 -9.55 -5.59
N ASN A 115 -8.33 -8.52 -6.15
CA ASN A 115 -9.32 -8.68 -7.22
C ASN A 115 -8.69 -9.27 -8.48
N ALA A 116 -7.50 -8.78 -8.87
CA ALA A 116 -6.77 -9.33 -10.01
C ALA A 116 -6.33 -10.78 -9.77
N THR A 117 -6.00 -11.16 -8.53
CA THR A 117 -5.71 -12.56 -8.17
C THR A 117 -6.95 -13.44 -8.36
N MET A 118 -8.11 -13.00 -7.88
CA MET A 118 -9.37 -13.73 -8.07
C MET A 118 -9.73 -13.88 -9.56
N GLU A 119 -9.44 -12.87 -10.38
CA GLU A 119 -9.64 -12.92 -11.83
C GLU A 119 -8.76 -13.98 -12.51
N VAL A 120 -7.48 -14.07 -12.13
CA VAL A 120 -6.57 -15.13 -12.61
C VAL A 120 -7.05 -16.53 -12.22
N VAL A 121 -7.53 -16.69 -10.98
CA VAL A 121 -8.07 -17.98 -10.52
C VAL A 121 -9.37 -18.33 -11.28
N ALA A 122 -10.28 -17.38 -11.45
CA ALA A 122 -11.55 -17.61 -12.15
C ALA A 122 -11.40 -18.00 -13.63
N THR A 123 -10.37 -17.45 -14.29
CA THR A 123 -10.02 -17.70 -15.70
C THR A 123 -9.12 -18.92 -15.89
N THR A 124 -8.68 -19.57 -14.81
CA THR A 124 -7.94 -20.83 -14.91
C THR A 124 -8.83 -21.91 -15.53
N GLY A 125 -8.31 -22.59 -16.55
CA GLY A 125 -9.06 -23.59 -17.35
C GLY A 125 -9.94 -23.01 -18.45
N GLN A 126 -10.00 -21.68 -18.64
CA GLN A 126 -10.60 -21.04 -19.81
C GLN A 126 -9.57 -20.87 -20.95
N SER A 127 -9.99 -20.31 -22.09
CA SER A 127 -9.10 -20.05 -23.23
C SER A 127 -7.82 -19.31 -22.80
N GLY A 128 -6.69 -19.66 -23.42
CA GLY A 128 -5.37 -19.12 -23.03
C GLY A 128 -5.28 -17.58 -23.08
N GLU A 129 -6.12 -16.93 -23.88
CA GLU A 129 -6.19 -15.48 -24.01
C GLU A 129 -6.84 -14.80 -22.78
N ALA A 130 -7.88 -15.39 -22.19
CA ALA A 130 -8.51 -14.84 -20.98
C ALA A 130 -7.56 -14.90 -19.78
N ASN A 131 -6.84 -16.02 -19.64
CA ASN A 131 -5.87 -16.22 -18.56
C ASN A 131 -4.64 -15.30 -18.72
N SER A 132 -4.14 -15.11 -19.94
CA SER A 132 -3.00 -14.21 -20.19
C SER A 132 -3.33 -12.75 -19.89
N MET A 133 -4.54 -12.30 -20.25
CA MET A 133 -5.02 -10.95 -19.91
C MET A 133 -5.17 -10.76 -18.40
N ALA A 134 -5.75 -11.74 -17.69
CA ALA A 134 -5.89 -11.68 -16.24
C ALA A 134 -4.52 -11.62 -15.53
N ARG A 135 -3.53 -12.40 -16.00
CA ARG A 135 -2.16 -12.35 -15.47
C ARG A 135 -1.47 -11.01 -15.73
N ALA A 136 -1.67 -10.43 -16.91
CA ALA A 136 -1.14 -9.09 -17.23
C ALA A 136 -1.73 -8.01 -16.29
N ARG A 137 -3.02 -8.09 -15.97
CA ARG A 137 -3.67 -7.20 -14.99
C ARG A 137 -3.10 -7.39 -13.59
N LEU A 138 -2.90 -8.63 -13.15
CA LEU A 138 -2.29 -8.93 -11.85
C LEU A 138 -0.86 -8.37 -11.75
N LEU A 139 -0.04 -8.54 -12.79
CA LEU A 139 1.30 -7.97 -12.89
C LEU A 139 1.28 -6.44 -12.79
N SER A 140 0.37 -5.79 -13.53
CA SER A 140 0.22 -4.34 -13.50
C SER A 140 -0.23 -3.83 -12.11
N ALA A 141 -1.15 -4.53 -11.46
CA ALA A 141 -1.61 -4.20 -10.11
C ALA A 141 -0.47 -4.32 -9.08
N HIS A 142 0.32 -5.40 -9.13
CA HIS A 142 1.49 -5.55 -8.27
C HIS A 142 2.56 -4.47 -8.53
N ARG A 143 2.85 -4.19 -9.81
CA ARG A 143 3.84 -3.17 -10.19
C ARG A 143 3.43 -1.80 -9.68
N THR A 144 2.17 -1.42 -9.87
CA THR A 144 1.62 -0.14 -9.40
C THR A 144 1.74 -0.03 -7.89
N ARG A 145 1.38 -1.09 -7.16
CA ARG A 145 1.49 -1.11 -5.70
C ARG A 145 2.94 -0.98 -5.22
N ALA A 146 3.86 -1.75 -5.81
CA ALA A 146 5.26 -1.70 -5.46
C ALA A 146 5.86 -0.31 -5.74
N LEU A 147 5.54 0.30 -6.89
CA LEU A 147 5.99 1.65 -7.23
C LEU A 147 5.49 2.71 -6.24
N ILE A 148 4.23 2.62 -5.79
CA ILE A 148 3.68 3.56 -4.81
C ILE A 148 4.36 3.37 -3.45
N GLU A 149 4.46 2.14 -2.95
CA GLU A 149 5.07 1.86 -1.64
C GLU A 149 6.57 2.22 -1.63
N VAL A 150 7.31 1.91 -2.69
CA VAL A 150 8.71 2.32 -2.86
C VAL A 150 8.83 3.83 -3.02
N GLY A 151 7.94 4.47 -3.78
CA GLY A 151 7.92 5.93 -3.95
C GLY A 151 7.71 6.66 -2.63
N ILE A 152 6.78 6.19 -1.79
CA ILE A 152 6.55 6.74 -0.45
C ILE A 152 7.78 6.54 0.43
N ALA A 153 8.36 5.34 0.45
CA ALA A 153 9.58 5.06 1.22
C ALA A 153 10.75 5.94 0.76
N ALA A 154 10.93 6.11 -0.54
CA ALA A 154 11.98 6.95 -1.11
C ALA A 154 11.79 8.43 -0.74
N VAL A 155 10.58 8.97 -0.88
CA VAL A 155 10.27 10.35 -0.48
C VAL A 155 10.54 10.56 1.01
N LEU A 156 10.09 9.65 1.86
CA LEU A 156 10.33 9.73 3.31
C LEU A 156 11.83 9.71 3.63
N LEU A 157 12.59 8.77 3.06
CA LEU A 157 14.03 8.69 3.28
C LEU A 157 14.75 9.93 2.74
N SER A 158 14.39 10.42 1.56
CA SER A 158 14.95 11.66 1.01
C SER A 158 14.68 12.85 1.93
N LEU A 159 13.47 12.98 2.48
CA LEU A 159 13.16 14.03 3.45
C LEU A 159 13.97 13.89 4.75
N MET A 160 14.29 12.67 5.18
CA MET A 160 15.09 12.47 6.40
C MET A 160 16.59 12.66 6.21
N PHE A 161 17.13 12.43 5.00
CA PHE A 161 18.56 12.54 4.72
C PHE A 161 18.99 13.94 4.26
N TYR A 162 18.11 14.71 3.62
CA TYR A 162 18.44 16.01 3.02
C TYR A 162 18.00 17.22 3.86
N LEU A 163 17.28 17.02 4.96
CA LEU A 163 16.78 18.08 5.86
C LEU A 163 17.22 17.83 7.32
#